data_AF-A0A7W6LQC4-F1
#
_entry.id   AF-A0A7W6LQC4-F1
#
_cell.length_a   1.000
_cell.length_b   1.000
_cell.length_c   1.000
_cell.angle_alpha   90.00
_cell.angle_beta   90.00
_cell.angle_gamma   90.00
#
_symmetry.space_group_name_H-M   'P 1'
#
loop_
_entity.id
_entity.type
_entity.pdbx_description
1 polymer ?
#
loop_
_entity_poly.entity_id
_entity_poly.type
_entity_poly.pdbx_seq_one_letter_code
_entity_poly.pdbx_strand_id
1 'polypeptide(L)'
;MIEIGKFLFPDDLEVNPVDIKNALFIGSCMTESYVKKFRENKPDTNIDYVIFNNVADMPNSPPRPISEYDFQFVQVPLRHIIGDIVVDFSKFSNPETNKDIIENGRNALRLMLESALKYNREHSLLTFVQNFIVPQTPVVAGLAARGSNFDLRAITQSLNEMINEIVSEYSNAYVVDAEMIASSMGKRYFFDDTYTFFYPWRIFLRRLAHF
;
A
#
# COMPACT_ATOMS: atom_id res chain seq x y z
N MET A 1 16.72 19.33 -16.73
CA MET A 1 16.31 18.34 -15.72
C MET A 1 15.87 17.12 -16.48
N ILE A 2 16.54 15.97 -16.29
CA ILE A 2 15.96 14.70 -16.72
C ILE A 2 14.65 14.58 -15.94
N GLU A 3 13.54 14.40 -16.64
CA GLU A 3 12.24 14.17 -16.04
C GLU A 3 12.37 12.88 -15.21
N ILE A 4 12.22 12.95 -13.87
CA ILE A 4 12.51 11.83 -12.96
C ILE A 4 11.82 10.53 -13.42
N GLY A 5 10.63 10.65 -14.02
CA GLY A 5 9.91 9.53 -14.63
C GLY A 5 10.73 8.80 -15.71
N LYS A 6 11.42 9.50 -16.61
CA LYS A 6 12.28 8.88 -17.63
C LYS A 6 13.52 8.20 -17.07
N PHE A 7 14.02 8.66 -15.93
CA PHE A 7 15.14 8.01 -15.25
C PHE A 7 14.70 6.72 -14.56
N LEU A 8 13.54 6.72 -13.90
CA LEU A 8 13.01 5.56 -13.18
C LEU A 8 12.36 4.52 -14.10
N PHE A 9 11.77 4.99 -15.20
CA PHE A 9 11.07 4.17 -16.19
C PHE A 9 11.56 4.57 -17.60
N PRO A 10 12.78 4.17 -17.97
CA PRO A 10 13.31 4.47 -19.29
C PRO A 10 12.48 3.74 -20.36
N ASP A 11 11.95 4.49 -21.32
CA ASP A 11 11.17 4.01 -22.46
C ASP A 11 12.06 3.70 -23.68
N ASP A 12 13.36 4.00 -23.61
CA ASP A 12 14.35 3.83 -24.69
C ASP A 12 14.48 2.38 -25.20
N LEU A 13 14.01 1.39 -24.43
CA LEU A 13 14.02 -0.04 -24.77
C LEU A 13 12.63 -0.62 -25.01
N GLU A 14 11.57 0.20 -25.07
CA GLU A 14 10.22 -0.27 -25.34
C GLU A 14 10.10 -0.74 -26.80
N VAL A 15 9.90 -2.05 -26.99
CA VAL A 15 9.84 -2.65 -28.34
C VAL A 15 8.42 -2.61 -28.91
N ASN A 16 7.39 -2.75 -28.07
CA ASN A 16 5.99 -2.70 -28.46
C ASN A 16 5.23 -1.77 -27.51
N PRO A 17 4.54 -0.74 -28.01
CA PRO A 17 3.66 0.06 -27.18
C PRO A 17 2.52 -0.83 -26.64
N VAL A 18 2.45 -0.98 -25.32
CA VAL A 18 1.34 -1.70 -24.67
C VAL A 18 0.21 -0.72 -24.41
N ASP A 19 -0.89 -0.87 -25.15
CA ASP A 19 -2.08 -0.04 -24.97
C ASP A 19 -2.94 -0.61 -23.84
N ILE A 20 -2.79 -0.03 -22.64
CA ILE A 20 -3.62 -0.36 -21.47
C ILE A 20 -4.97 0.33 -21.61
N LYS A 21 -6.03 -0.46 -21.77
CA LYS A 21 -7.40 0.02 -21.99
C LYS A 21 -8.25 -0.04 -20.74
N ASN A 22 -8.14 -1.09 -19.94
CA ASN A 22 -8.99 -1.30 -18.77
C ASN A 22 -8.17 -1.79 -17.57
N ALA A 23 -8.12 -0.98 -16.51
CA ALA A 23 -7.43 -1.32 -15.27
C ALA A 23 -8.39 -1.31 -14.08
N LEU A 24 -8.29 -2.32 -13.22
CA LEU A 24 -9.05 -2.40 -11.97
C LEU A 24 -8.15 -2.00 -10.79
N PHE A 25 -8.52 -0.97 -10.04
CA PHE A 25 -7.81 -0.58 -8.82
C PHE A 25 -8.59 -1.03 -7.59
N ILE A 26 -7.93 -1.76 -6.70
CA ILE A 26 -8.50 -2.27 -5.45
C ILE A 26 -7.66 -1.70 -4.32
N GLY A 27 -8.26 -0.89 -3.44
CA GLY A 27 -7.51 -0.37 -2.32
C GLY A 27 -8.24 0.65 -1.47
N SER A 28 -7.49 1.26 -0.57
CA SER A 28 -8.03 2.27 0.35
C SER A 28 -8.34 3.59 -0.35
N CYS A 29 -8.93 4.55 0.38
CA CYS A 29 -9.13 5.92 -0.13
C CYS A 29 -7.85 6.60 -0.67
N MET A 30 -6.66 6.18 -0.23
CA MET A 30 -5.41 6.67 -0.82
C MET A 30 -5.29 6.26 -2.30
N THR A 31 -5.76 5.08 -2.66
CA THR A 31 -5.79 4.57 -4.05
C THR A 31 -6.74 5.38 -4.92
N GLU A 32 -7.83 5.90 -4.38
CA GLU A 32 -8.73 6.81 -5.11
C GLU A 32 -8.00 8.06 -5.63
N SER A 33 -7.03 8.57 -4.86
CA SER A 33 -6.20 9.70 -5.30
C SER A 33 -5.32 9.34 -6.49
N TYR A 34 -4.79 8.11 -6.53
CA TYR A 34 -4.05 7.60 -7.69
C TYR A 34 -4.96 7.47 -8.90
N VAL A 35 -6.13 6.84 -8.73
CA VAL A 35 -7.13 6.66 -9.79
C VAL A 35 -7.51 8.00 -10.41
N LYS A 36 -7.76 9.03 -9.59
CA LYS A 36 -8.05 10.38 -10.07
C LYS A 36 -6.91 10.91 -10.96
N LYS A 37 -5.67 10.82 -10.47
CA LYS A 37 -4.49 11.31 -11.22
C LYS A 37 -4.24 10.54 -12.51
N PHE A 38 -4.46 9.22 -12.50
CA PHE A 38 -4.34 8.41 -13.71
C PHE A 38 -5.41 8.76 -14.74
N ARG A 39 -6.67 8.93 -14.34
CA ARG A 39 -7.74 9.36 -15.27
C ARG A 39 -7.45 10.73 -15.88
N GLU A 40 -6.82 11.64 -15.15
CA GLU A 40 -6.38 12.94 -15.68
C GLU A 40 -5.23 12.80 -16.69
N ASN A 41 -4.26 11.92 -16.42
CA ASN A 41 -3.04 11.78 -17.23
C ASN A 41 -3.20 10.81 -18.42
N LYS A 42 -4.17 9.89 -18.34
CA LYS A 42 -4.44 8.82 -19.31
C LYS A 42 -5.96 8.70 -19.52
N PRO A 43 -6.59 9.70 -20.17
CA PRO A 43 -8.05 9.76 -20.31
C PRO A 43 -8.63 8.63 -21.16
N ASP A 44 -7.83 8.03 -22.04
CA ASP A 44 -8.25 6.91 -22.90
C ASP A 44 -8.21 5.55 -22.17
N THR A 45 -7.58 5.48 -20.99
CA THR A 45 -7.59 4.28 -20.15
C THR A 45 -8.79 4.31 -19.22
N ASN A 46 -9.64 3.30 -19.33
CA ASN A 46 -10.70 3.07 -18.36
C ASN A 46 -10.13 2.54 -17.06
N ILE A 47 -10.42 3.23 -15.97
CA ILE A 47 -9.97 2.83 -14.64
C ILE A 47 -11.18 2.66 -13.77
N ASP A 48 -11.46 1.43 -13.36
CA ASP A 48 -12.47 1.14 -12.35
C ASP A 48 -11.81 1.04 -10.97
N TYR A 49 -12.56 1.39 -9.93
CA TYR A 49 -12.05 1.46 -8.57
C TYR A 49 -13.02 0.75 -7.62
N VAL A 50 -12.48 -0.20 -6.85
CA VAL A 50 -13.17 -0.89 -5.77
C VAL A 50 -12.50 -0.48 -4.46
N ILE A 51 -13.29 0.16 -3.60
CA ILE A 51 -12.84 0.53 -2.27
C ILE A 51 -12.65 -0.73 -1.42
N PHE A 52 -11.45 -0.86 -0.85
CA PHE A 52 -11.05 -1.97 -0.01
C PHE A 52 -10.48 -1.42 1.29
N ASN A 53 -11.36 -1.30 2.29
CA ASN A 53 -11.01 -0.90 3.64
C ASN A 53 -11.37 -2.05 4.58
N ASN A 54 -10.38 -2.54 5.33
CA ASN A 54 -10.49 -3.73 6.18
C ASN A 54 -10.64 -5.03 5.35
N VAL A 55 -10.67 -6.20 6.01
CA VAL A 55 -10.99 -7.51 5.41
C VAL A 55 -12.48 -7.53 4.99
N ALA A 56 -12.89 -6.58 4.16
CA ALA A 56 -14.19 -6.52 3.56
C ALA A 56 -14.28 -7.59 2.47
N ASP A 57 -15.46 -8.17 2.30
CA ASP A 57 -15.69 -9.09 1.20
C ASP A 57 -15.59 -8.35 -0.13
N MET A 58 -14.67 -8.79 -0.98
CA MET A 58 -14.60 -8.32 -2.36
C MET A 58 -15.91 -8.67 -3.08
N PRO A 59 -16.47 -7.76 -3.90
CA PRO A 59 -17.66 -8.03 -4.69
C PRO A 59 -17.53 -9.35 -5.47
N ASN A 60 -18.64 -10.09 -5.61
CA ASN A 60 -18.63 -11.35 -6.37
C ASN A 60 -18.27 -11.15 -7.85
N SER A 61 -18.53 -9.98 -8.39
CA SER A 61 -18.15 -9.60 -9.75
C SER A 61 -17.53 -8.20 -9.73
N PRO A 62 -16.46 -7.96 -10.49
CA PRO A 62 -15.93 -6.61 -10.66
C PRO A 62 -16.92 -5.72 -11.44
N PRO A 63 -16.70 -4.40 -11.50
CA PRO A 63 -17.58 -3.45 -12.20
C PRO A 63 -17.82 -3.75 -13.70
N ARG A 64 -16.95 -4.56 -14.31
CA ARG A 64 -16.99 -5.01 -15.72
C ARG A 64 -16.67 -6.50 -15.78
N PRO A 65 -16.97 -7.19 -16.89
CA PRO A 65 -16.52 -8.56 -17.08
C PRO A 65 -15.01 -8.71 -16.87
N ILE A 66 -14.59 -9.74 -16.12
CA ILE A 66 -13.18 -9.91 -15.76
C ILE A 66 -12.25 -9.99 -16.99
N SER A 67 -12.74 -10.55 -18.09
CA SER A 67 -12.04 -10.71 -19.36
C SER A 67 -11.75 -9.39 -20.08
N GLU A 68 -12.36 -8.28 -19.67
CA GLU A 68 -12.11 -6.97 -20.26
C GLU A 68 -10.94 -6.24 -19.60
N TYR A 69 -10.52 -6.63 -18.39
CA TYR A 69 -9.41 -5.98 -17.69
C TYR A 69 -8.07 -6.49 -18.21
N ASP A 70 -7.15 -5.55 -18.47
CA ASP A 70 -5.76 -5.87 -18.80
C ASP A 70 -4.99 -6.27 -17.53
N PHE A 71 -5.28 -5.62 -16.40
CA PHE A 71 -4.73 -5.96 -15.09
C PHE A 71 -5.58 -5.44 -13.93
N GLN A 72 -5.25 -5.90 -12.72
CA GLN A 72 -5.65 -5.28 -11.46
C GLN A 72 -4.43 -4.73 -10.68
N PHE A 73 -4.64 -3.63 -9.98
CA PHE A 73 -3.67 -3.04 -9.06
C PHE A 73 -4.26 -3.07 -7.64
N VAL A 74 -3.52 -3.68 -6.71
CA VAL A 74 -3.95 -3.92 -5.33
C VAL A 74 -3.09 -3.11 -4.37
N GLN A 75 -3.74 -2.32 -3.52
CA GLN A 75 -3.12 -1.57 -2.44
C GLN A 75 -3.84 -1.88 -1.13
N VAL A 76 -3.22 -2.68 -0.27
CA VAL A 76 -3.72 -2.91 1.08
C VAL A 76 -3.30 -1.74 1.99
N PRO A 77 -4.17 -1.19 2.84
CA PRO A 77 -3.80 -0.11 3.75
C PRO A 77 -2.99 -0.61 4.96
N LEU A 78 -1.76 -0.11 5.08
CA LEU A 78 -0.82 -0.43 6.17
C LEU A 78 -1.45 -0.26 7.57
N ARG A 79 -2.29 0.78 7.74
CA ARG A 79 -2.95 1.07 9.02
C ARG A 79 -3.89 -0.06 9.49
N HIS A 80 -4.53 -0.79 8.57
CA HIS A 80 -5.37 -1.92 8.95
C HIS A 80 -4.56 -3.17 9.33
N ILE A 81 -3.30 -3.24 8.90
CA ILE A 81 -2.38 -4.35 9.20
C ILE A 81 -1.71 -4.14 10.56
N ILE A 82 -1.15 -2.96 10.80
CA ILE A 82 -0.49 -2.63 12.08
C ILE A 82 -1.48 -2.27 13.18
N GLY A 83 -2.72 -1.92 12.83
CA GLY A 83 -3.76 -1.49 13.75
C GLY A 83 -3.52 -0.11 14.37
N ASP A 84 -4.40 0.28 15.30
CA ASP A 84 -4.31 1.58 15.99
C ASP A 84 -3.24 1.63 17.10
N ILE A 85 -2.53 0.53 17.36
CA ILE A 85 -1.48 0.48 18.39
C ILE A 85 -0.35 1.49 18.12
N VAL A 86 -0.07 1.77 16.85
CA VAL A 86 0.98 2.72 16.44
C VAL A 86 0.61 4.17 16.78
N VAL A 87 -0.67 4.45 17.02
CA VAL A 87 -1.16 5.75 17.50
C VAL A 87 -1.08 5.87 19.02
N ASP A 88 -1.11 4.73 19.74
CA ASP A 88 -0.90 4.68 21.20
C ASP A 88 0.58 4.46 21.53
N PHE A 89 1.33 5.55 21.52
CA PHE A 89 2.77 5.59 21.79
C PHE A 89 3.20 4.87 23.08
N SER A 90 2.34 4.87 24.11
CA SER A 90 2.61 4.23 25.40
C SER A 90 2.58 2.70 25.29
N LYS A 91 1.64 2.16 24.52
CA LYS A 91 1.52 0.72 24.25
C LYS A 91 2.54 0.24 23.24
N PHE A 92 2.81 1.05 22.22
CA PHE A 92 3.79 0.72 21.19
C PHE A 92 5.22 0.62 21.71
N SER A 93 5.53 1.23 22.86
CA SER A 93 6.84 1.13 23.51
C SER A 93 6.96 -0.08 24.45
N ASN A 94 5.90 -0.90 24.60
CA ASN A 94 5.87 -2.04 25.51
C ASN A 94 6.34 -3.33 24.80
N PRO A 95 7.47 -3.95 25.22
CA PRO A 95 7.99 -5.16 24.61
C PRO A 95 7.03 -6.35 24.55
N GLU A 96 6.18 -6.50 25.57
CA GLU A 96 5.23 -7.61 25.63
C GLU A 96 4.07 -7.42 24.63
N THR A 97 3.71 -6.18 24.30
CA THR A 97 2.66 -5.88 23.31
C THR A 97 3.20 -5.92 21.87
N ASN A 98 4.52 -5.70 21.67
CA ASN A 98 5.11 -5.62 20.33
C ASN A 98 5.48 -6.94 19.68
N LYS A 99 5.73 -8.01 20.46
CA LYS A 99 5.94 -9.36 19.91
C LYS A 99 4.75 -9.78 19.03
N ASP A 100 3.56 -9.35 19.42
CA ASP A 100 2.32 -9.66 18.72
C ASP A 100 2.09 -8.78 17.48
N ILE A 101 2.71 -7.60 17.35
CA ILE A 101 2.43 -6.68 16.21
C ILE A 101 2.86 -7.30 14.89
N ILE A 102 4.05 -7.89 14.82
CA ILE A 102 4.55 -8.48 13.57
C ILE A 102 3.76 -9.74 13.23
N GLU A 103 3.48 -10.60 14.20
CA GLU A 103 2.72 -11.83 13.96
C GLU A 103 1.25 -11.55 13.60
N ASN A 104 0.60 -10.64 14.33
CA ASN A 104 -0.75 -10.19 14.01
C ASN A 104 -0.77 -9.47 12.66
N GLY A 105 0.25 -8.66 12.37
CA GLY A 105 0.42 -8.00 11.07
C GLY A 105 0.58 -9.00 9.94
N ARG A 106 1.36 -10.08 10.12
CA ARG A 106 1.50 -11.18 9.16
C ARG A 106 0.16 -11.83 8.87
N ASN A 107 -0.60 -12.18 9.91
CA ASN A 107 -1.90 -12.82 9.78
C ASN A 107 -2.94 -11.89 9.13
N ALA A 108 -2.98 -10.62 9.54
CA ALA A 108 -3.84 -9.61 8.92
C ALA A 108 -3.49 -9.39 7.44
N LEU A 109 -2.19 -9.27 7.12
CA LEU A 109 -1.73 -9.09 5.76
C LEU A 109 -2.12 -10.26 4.85
N ARG A 110 -1.95 -11.51 5.32
CA ARG A 110 -2.38 -12.70 4.58
C ARG A 110 -3.88 -12.66 4.27
N LEU A 111 -4.71 -12.43 5.29
CA LEU A 111 -6.17 -12.39 5.13
C LEU A 111 -6.60 -11.26 4.18
N MET A 112 -5.98 -10.09 4.29
CA MET A 112 -6.28 -8.95 3.44
C MET A 112 -5.88 -9.20 1.99
N LEU A 113 -4.67 -9.73 1.74
CA LEU A 113 -4.23 -10.07 0.39
C LEU A 113 -5.05 -11.21 -0.20
N GLU A 114 -5.41 -12.22 0.60
CA GLU A 114 -6.26 -13.31 0.15
C GLU A 114 -7.62 -12.80 -0.37
N SER A 115 -8.24 -11.88 0.37
CA SER A 115 -9.50 -11.24 -0.06
C SER A 115 -9.29 -10.35 -1.28
N ALA A 116 -8.29 -9.45 -1.26
CA ALA A 116 -8.06 -8.50 -2.33
C ALA A 116 -7.65 -9.17 -3.66
N LEU A 117 -6.99 -10.32 -3.60
CA LEU A 117 -6.54 -11.10 -4.76
C LEU A 117 -7.60 -12.09 -5.28
N LYS A 118 -8.85 -12.01 -4.81
CA LYS A 118 -9.96 -12.88 -5.25
C LYS A 118 -9.99 -13.09 -6.77
N TYR A 119 -9.99 -12.01 -7.54
CA TYR A 119 -10.08 -12.08 -9.00
C TYR A 119 -8.82 -12.65 -9.66
N ASN A 120 -7.64 -12.49 -9.03
CA ASN A 120 -6.42 -13.16 -9.50
C ASN A 120 -6.54 -14.67 -9.31
N ARG A 121 -6.98 -15.13 -8.13
CA ARG A 121 -7.12 -16.58 -7.88
C ARG A 121 -8.15 -17.23 -8.80
N GLU A 122 -9.28 -16.56 -9.02
CA GLU A 122 -10.40 -17.11 -9.80
C GLU A 122 -10.13 -17.10 -11.31
N HIS A 123 -9.35 -16.13 -11.81
CA HIS A 123 -9.22 -15.89 -13.26
C HIS A 123 -7.78 -15.72 -13.77
N SER A 124 -6.77 -15.80 -12.89
CA SER A 124 -5.37 -15.52 -13.21
C SER A 124 -5.15 -14.13 -13.85
N LEU A 125 -5.99 -13.14 -13.50
CA LEU A 125 -5.85 -11.76 -13.98
C LEU A 125 -4.47 -11.22 -13.57
N LEU A 126 -3.75 -10.58 -14.51
CA LEU A 126 -2.47 -9.95 -14.23
C LEU A 126 -2.62 -8.97 -13.08
N THR A 127 -1.80 -9.14 -12.04
CA THR A 127 -1.99 -8.42 -10.78
C THR A 127 -0.71 -7.76 -10.33
N PHE A 128 -0.82 -6.49 -9.97
CA PHE A 128 0.23 -5.70 -9.36
C PHE A 128 -0.14 -5.40 -7.92
N VAL A 129 0.69 -5.79 -6.96
CA VAL A 129 0.47 -5.54 -5.54
C VAL A 129 1.47 -4.48 -5.06
N GLN A 130 0.96 -3.37 -4.57
CA GLN A 130 1.80 -2.30 -4.04
C GLN A 130 2.35 -2.66 -2.66
N ASN A 131 3.66 -2.51 -2.48
CA ASN A 131 4.25 -2.54 -1.15
C ASN A 131 4.07 -1.19 -0.41
N PHE A 132 4.55 -1.13 0.83
CA PHE A 132 4.43 0.03 1.71
C PHE A 132 5.63 0.96 1.62
N ILE A 133 5.37 2.26 1.53
CA ILE A 133 6.39 3.29 1.72
C ILE A 133 6.81 3.26 3.21
N VAL A 134 8.10 3.01 3.43
CA VAL A 134 8.73 2.96 4.75
C VAL A 134 8.87 4.38 5.30
N PRO A 135 8.45 4.66 6.54
CA PRO A 135 8.55 6.00 7.12
C PRO A 135 10.00 6.50 7.18
N GLN A 136 10.21 7.82 7.13
CA GLN A 136 11.55 8.41 7.25
C GLN A 136 11.96 8.53 8.72
N THR A 137 11.00 8.87 9.56
CA THR A 137 11.20 9.26 10.96
C THR A 137 10.87 8.09 11.88
N PRO A 138 11.68 7.81 12.92
CA PRO A 138 11.28 6.88 13.95
C PRO A 138 10.04 7.43 14.66
N VAL A 139 8.96 6.66 14.65
CA VAL A 139 7.65 7.02 15.20
C VAL A 139 7.66 7.12 16.72
N VAL A 140 8.48 6.31 17.41
CA VAL A 140 8.69 6.38 18.85
C VAL A 140 10.15 6.07 19.19
N ALA A 141 10.70 6.84 20.12
CA ALA A 141 12.02 6.71 20.74
C ALA A 141 13.26 7.05 19.88
N GLY A 142 14.22 7.70 20.55
CA GLY A 142 15.50 8.13 20.00
C GLY A 142 16.40 6.98 19.55
N LEU A 143 17.68 7.31 19.26
CA LEU A 143 18.70 6.40 18.70
C LEU A 143 18.70 4.95 19.21
N ALA A 144 18.32 4.71 20.48
CA ALA A 144 18.30 3.39 21.12
C ALA A 144 17.27 2.39 20.55
N ALA A 145 16.21 2.85 19.88
CA ALA A 145 15.15 1.97 19.36
C ALA A 145 15.29 1.65 17.86
N ARG A 146 16.32 2.18 17.17
CA ARG A 146 16.48 1.97 15.72
C ARG A 146 16.70 0.50 15.38
N GLY A 147 15.99 0.01 14.37
CA GLY A 147 16.09 -1.39 13.91
C GLY A 147 15.52 -2.43 14.89
N SER A 148 14.92 -1.99 16.00
CA SER A 148 14.24 -2.89 16.93
C SER A 148 12.80 -3.18 16.47
N ASN A 149 12.12 -4.08 17.18
CA ASN A 149 10.68 -4.32 17.01
C ASN A 149 9.80 -3.13 17.49
N PHE A 150 10.42 -2.03 17.89
CA PHE A 150 9.78 -0.74 18.20
C PHE A 150 10.07 0.32 17.12
N ASP A 151 10.84 -0.01 16.09
CA ASP A 151 11.07 0.88 14.95
C ASP A 151 10.00 0.62 13.90
N LEU A 152 9.06 1.55 13.72
CA LEU A 152 8.03 1.41 12.69
C LEU A 152 8.61 1.18 11.30
N ARG A 153 9.83 1.68 11.03
CA ARG A 153 10.51 1.40 9.76
C ARG A 153 10.87 -0.07 9.62
N ALA A 154 11.41 -0.67 10.68
CA ALA A 154 11.75 -2.09 10.69
C ALA A 154 10.50 -2.95 10.55
N ILE A 155 9.40 -2.57 11.22
CA ILE A 155 8.10 -3.22 11.08
C ILE A 155 7.60 -3.12 9.63
N THR A 156 7.57 -1.92 9.04
CA THR A 156 7.12 -1.73 7.65
C THR A 156 8.00 -2.48 6.65
N GLN A 157 9.33 -2.51 6.86
CA GLN A 157 10.25 -3.27 6.03
C GLN A 157 9.96 -4.78 6.09
N SER A 158 9.76 -5.32 7.31
CA SER A 158 9.41 -6.73 7.49
C SER A 158 8.06 -7.07 6.83
N LEU A 159 7.08 -6.17 6.91
CA LEU A 159 5.80 -6.34 6.21
C LEU A 159 5.97 -6.33 4.68
N ASN A 160 6.87 -5.51 4.12
CA ASN A 160 7.18 -5.53 2.69
C ASN A 160 7.82 -6.86 2.25
N GLU A 161 8.71 -7.42 3.07
CA GLU A 161 9.27 -8.77 2.84
C GLU A 161 8.15 -9.82 2.84
N MET A 162 7.20 -9.73 3.77
CA MET A 162 6.04 -10.62 3.80
C MET A 162 5.11 -10.45 2.59
N ILE A 163 4.94 -9.23 2.05
CA ILE A 163 4.20 -9.04 0.79
C ILE A 163 4.88 -9.83 -0.33
N ASN A 164 6.21 -9.75 -0.45
CA ASN A 164 6.95 -10.51 -1.46
C ASN A 164 6.75 -12.02 -1.28
N GLU A 165 6.85 -12.53 -0.05
CA GLU A 165 6.59 -13.94 0.26
C GLU A 165 5.18 -14.35 -0.20
N ILE A 166 4.15 -13.64 0.27
CA ILE A 166 2.74 -14.01 0.02
C ILE A 166 2.42 -13.90 -1.47
N VAL A 167 2.83 -12.81 -2.14
CA VAL A 167 2.53 -12.60 -3.56
C VAL A 167 3.24 -13.62 -4.44
N SER A 168 4.40 -14.14 -4.03
CA SER A 168 5.11 -15.21 -4.77
C SER A 168 4.34 -16.53 -4.85
N GLU A 169 3.33 -16.73 -3.99
CA GLU A 169 2.46 -17.91 -4.00
C GLU A 169 1.37 -17.83 -5.10
N TYR A 170 1.16 -16.66 -5.71
CA TYR A 170 0.13 -16.42 -6.71
C TYR A 170 0.70 -16.44 -8.12
N SER A 171 -0.03 -17.05 -9.06
CA SER A 171 0.31 -17.00 -10.47
C SER A 171 -0.09 -15.65 -11.08
N ASN A 172 0.78 -15.08 -11.92
CA ASN A 172 0.53 -13.83 -12.64
C ASN A 172 0.31 -12.61 -11.70
N ALA A 173 1.00 -12.62 -10.56
CA ALA A 173 0.99 -11.52 -9.59
C ALA A 173 2.43 -11.04 -9.31
N TYR A 174 2.61 -9.73 -9.23
CA TYR A 174 3.92 -9.09 -9.08
C TYR A 174 3.85 -7.95 -8.08
N VAL A 175 4.93 -7.75 -7.32
CA VAL A 175 5.03 -6.63 -6.40
C VAL A 175 5.52 -5.40 -7.14
N VAL A 176 4.80 -4.29 -7.00
CA VAL A 176 5.26 -2.95 -7.40
C VAL A 176 5.93 -2.31 -6.21
N ASP A 177 7.23 -2.06 -6.36
CA ASP A 177 8.08 -1.50 -5.30
C ASP A 177 7.91 0.02 -5.18
N ALA A 178 6.77 0.42 -4.64
CA ALA A 178 6.47 1.82 -4.33
C ALA A 178 7.47 2.42 -3.33
N GLU A 179 8.01 1.61 -2.42
CA GLU A 179 9.07 2.02 -1.50
C GLU A 179 10.35 2.44 -2.22
N MET A 180 10.84 1.63 -3.17
CA MET A 180 12.03 1.97 -3.94
C MET A 180 11.81 3.25 -4.76
N ILE A 181 10.68 3.36 -5.45
CA ILE A 181 10.29 4.56 -6.19
C ILE A 181 10.29 5.77 -5.25
N ALA A 182 9.62 5.66 -4.10
CA ALA A 182 9.52 6.73 -3.13
C ALA A 182 10.91 7.14 -2.58
N SER A 183 11.75 6.17 -2.25
CA SER A 183 13.11 6.38 -1.76
C SER A 183 14.00 7.06 -2.81
N SER A 184 13.86 6.72 -4.09
CA SER A 184 14.63 7.33 -5.19
C SER A 184 14.30 8.81 -5.43
N MET A 185 13.04 9.19 -5.22
CA MET A 185 12.56 10.57 -5.39
C MET A 185 12.88 11.47 -4.17
N GLY A 186 13.20 10.86 -3.03
CA GLY A 186 13.33 11.55 -1.75
C GLY A 186 11.98 11.80 -1.10
N LYS A 187 11.58 10.90 -0.20
CA LYS A 187 10.31 10.92 0.54
C LYS A 187 9.97 12.27 1.20
N ARG A 188 10.98 13.06 1.62
CA ARG A 188 10.79 14.40 2.20
C ARG A 188 9.94 15.37 1.35
N TYR A 189 9.83 15.13 0.04
CA TYR A 189 9.14 16.01 -0.88
C TYR A 189 7.65 15.70 -1.06
N PHE A 190 7.19 14.50 -0.68
CA PHE A 190 5.82 14.07 -0.97
C PHE A 190 5.21 13.13 0.08
N PHE A 191 5.99 12.67 1.07
CA PHE A 191 5.53 11.74 2.10
C PHE A 191 5.72 12.34 3.49
N ASP A 192 4.59 12.70 4.10
CA ASP A 192 4.53 13.17 5.48
C ASP A 192 4.18 11.99 6.38
N ASP A 193 5.17 11.52 7.16
CA ASP A 193 5.00 10.42 8.11
C ASP A 193 3.92 10.75 9.16
N THR A 194 3.82 12.01 9.58
CA THR A 194 2.86 12.46 10.59
C THR A 194 1.44 12.32 10.07
N TYR A 195 1.21 12.79 8.85
CA TYR A 195 -0.08 12.69 8.19
C TYR A 195 -0.44 11.24 7.88
N THR A 196 0.51 10.46 7.35
CA THR A 196 0.25 9.11 6.88
C THR A 196 -0.05 8.13 8.01
N PHE A 197 0.65 8.26 9.16
CA PHE A 197 0.54 7.30 10.26
C PHE A 197 -0.34 7.77 11.42
N PHE A 198 -0.46 9.09 11.65
CA PHE A 198 -1.08 9.61 12.89
C PHE A 198 -2.27 10.52 12.67
N TYR A 199 -2.70 10.73 11.42
CA TYR A 199 -3.89 11.50 11.12
C TYR A 199 -5.09 10.60 10.82
N PRO A 200 -5.88 10.21 11.84
CA PRO A 200 -7.28 9.97 11.64
C PRO A 200 -8.02 11.31 11.72
N TRP A 201 -8.89 11.58 10.75
CA TRP A 201 -9.83 12.72 10.77
C TRP A 201 -10.62 12.83 12.11
N ARG A 202 -10.67 11.76 12.92
CA ARG A 202 -11.33 11.70 14.24
C ARG A 202 -10.52 12.20 15.44
N ILE A 203 -9.18 12.26 15.42
CA ILE A 203 -8.41 12.64 16.63
C ILE A 203 -8.30 14.17 16.77
N PHE A 204 -8.29 14.92 15.67
CA PHE A 204 -8.15 16.39 15.73
C PHE A 204 -9.38 17.08 16.34
N LEU A 205 -10.58 16.55 16.13
CA LEU A 205 -11.81 17.09 16.72
C LEU A 205 -11.88 16.95 18.25
N ARG A 206 -11.15 15.99 18.85
CA ARG A 206 -11.08 15.87 20.31
C ARG A 206 -10.09 16.85 20.97
N ARG A 207 -9.09 17.35 20.22
CA ARG A 207 -8.15 18.34 20.76
C ARG A 207 -8.62 19.79 20.60
N LEU A 208 -9.49 20.09 19.63
CA LEU A 208 -10.12 21.42 19.52
C LEU A 208 -11.32 21.62 20.46
N ALA A 209 -11.86 20.56 21.06
CA ALA A 209 -12.92 20.66 22.07
C ALA A 209 -12.40 20.96 23.49
N HIS A 210 -11.07 21.07 23.66
CA HIS A 210 -10.42 21.37 24.93
C HIS A 210 -9.45 22.56 24.85
N PHE A 211 -9.65 23.46 23.88
CA PHE A 211 -9.10 24.81 23.88
C PHE A 211 -10.22 25.83 23.68
#